data_AF-A0A7W0M3A2-F1
#
_entry.id   AF-A0A7W0M3A2-F1
#
_cell.length_a   1.000
_cell.length_b   1.000
_cell.length_c   1.000
_cell.angle_alpha   90.00
_cell.angle_beta   90.00
_cell.angle_gamma   90.00
#
_symmetry.space_group_name_H-M   'P 1'
#
loop_
_entity.id
_entity.type
_entity.pdbx_description
1 polymer ?
#
loop_
_entity_poly.entity_id
_entity_poly.type
_entity_poly.pdbx_seq_one_letter_code
_entity_poly.pdbx_strand_id
1 'polypeptide(L)' 'MAHHGNTPAAWTAVLVSLAAFGVGAVGLVIGSWPVFWIGVALLAVAVVAGRVMQAMGLGAR' A
#
# COMPACT_ATOMS: atom_id res chain seq x y z
N MET A 1 12.21 23.15 4.45
CA MET A 1 11.64 22.10 5.32
C MET A 1 11.31 20.92 4.43
N ALA A 2 12.14 19.87 4.46
CA ALA A 2 11.83 18.65 3.72
C ALA A 2 10.58 18.04 4.39
N HIS A 3 9.43 18.03 3.72
CA HIS A 3 8.29 17.23 4.16
C HIS A 3 8.62 15.75 3.92
N HIS A 4 9.45 15.20 4.82
CA HIS A 4 9.83 13.80 4.87
C HIS A 4 8.57 12.98 5.14
N GLY A 5 8.22 12.08 4.23
CA GLY A 5 7.19 11.04 4.42
C GLY A 5 5.76 11.51 4.70
N ASN A 6 5.50 12.80 4.94
CA ASN A 6 4.22 13.31 5.44
C ASN A 6 3.34 13.89 4.34
N THR A 7 3.39 13.29 3.15
CA THR A 7 2.55 13.67 2.01
C THR A 7 1.36 12.71 1.91
N PRO A 8 0.20 13.16 1.38
CA PRO A 8 -0.94 12.26 1.18
C PRO A 8 -0.56 11.03 0.35
N ALA A 9 0.26 11.18 -0.70
CA ALA A 9 0.72 10.06 -1.50
C ALA A 9 1.52 9.02 -0.68
N ALA A 10 2.40 9.50 0.20
CA ALA A 10 3.20 8.63 1.06
C ALA A 10 2.33 7.89 2.09
N TRP A 11 1.45 8.59 2.80
CA TRP A 11 0.58 7.97 3.82
C TRP A 11 -0.42 6.99 3.22
N THR A 12 -1.02 7.31 2.07
CA THR A 12 -1.90 6.36 1.39
C THR A 12 -1.14 5.12 0.94
N ALA A 13 0.06 5.26 0.37
CA ALA A 13 0.87 4.09 0.01
C ALA A 13 1.21 3.22 1.24
N VAL A 14 1.54 3.85 2.38
CA VAL A 14 1.84 3.15 3.64
C VAL A 14 0.61 2.41 4.18
N LEU A 15 -0.53 3.08 4.30
CA LEU A 15 -1.75 2.47 4.86
C LEU A 15 -2.26 1.30 4.01
N VAL A 16 -2.25 1.45 2.67
CA VAL A 16 -2.67 0.36 1.77
C VAL A 16 -1.67 -0.79 1.83
N SER A 17 -0.37 -0.51 1.90
CA SER A 17 0.67 -1.55 2.05
C SER A 17 0.53 -2.31 3.38
N LEU A 18 0.28 -1.59 4.48
CA LEU A 18 0.04 -2.21 5.79
C LEU A 18 -1.19 -3.12 5.76
N ALA A 19 -2.29 -2.68 5.15
CA ALA A 19 -3.48 -3.50 4.97
C ALA A 19 -3.18 -4.74 4.11
N ALA A 20 -2.46 -4.58 3.00
CA ALA A 20 -2.06 -5.67 2.11
C ALA A 20 -1.23 -6.74 2.83
N PHE A 21 -0.20 -6.31 3.59
CA PHE A 21 0.61 -7.21 4.39
C PHE A 21 -0.18 -7.86 5.53
N GLY A 22 -1.09 -7.12 6.17
CA GLY A 22 -2.00 -7.67 7.18
C GLY A 22 -2.87 -8.80 6.62
N VAL A 23 -3.51 -8.57 5.47
CA VAL A 23 -4.34 -9.60 4.79
C VAL A 23 -3.48 -10.79 4.35
N GLY A 24 -2.30 -10.53 3.78
CA GLY A 24 -1.37 -11.59 3.37
C GLY A 24 -0.90 -12.45 4.54
N ALA A 25 -0.52 -11.81 5.66
CA ALA A 25 -0.11 -12.49 6.88
C ALA A 25 -1.24 -13.34 7.46
N VAL A 26 -2.47 -12.81 7.53
CA VAL A 26 -3.66 -13.59 7.95
C VAL A 26 -3.85 -14.80 7.04
N GLY A 27 -3.75 -14.63 5.72
CA GLY A 27 -3.84 -15.71 4.75
C GLY A 27 -2.84 -16.84 5.01
N LEU A 28 -1.58 -16.49 5.31
CA LEU A 28 -0.54 -17.46 5.68
C LEU A 28 -0.84 -18.16 7.02
N VAL A 29 -1.27 -17.42 8.05
CA VAL A 29 -1.59 -17.98 9.38
C VAL A 29 -2.73 -18.99 9.32
N ILE A 30 -3.76 -18.72 8.51
CA ILE A 30 -4.92 -19.63 8.36
C ILE A 30 -4.74 -20.66 7.24
N GLY A 31 -3.59 -20.68 6.56
CA GLY A 31 -3.32 -21.60 5.44
C GLY A 31 -4.15 -21.37 4.18
N SER A 32 -4.72 -20.17 4.00
CA SER A 32 -5.58 -19.83 2.86
C SER A 32 -4.79 -19.12 1.76
N TRP A 33 -4.41 -19.88 0.74
CA TRP A 33 -3.76 -19.35 -0.46
C TRP A 33 -4.58 -18.27 -1.19
N PRO A 34 -5.92 -18.38 -1.33
CA PRO A 34 -6.72 -17.30 -1.92
C PRO A 34 -6.58 -15.98 -1.16
N VAL A 35 -6.63 -16.00 0.18
CA VAL A 35 -6.50 -14.80 1.02
C VAL A 35 -5.10 -14.19 0.91
N PHE A 36 -4.06 -15.02 0.86
CA PHE A 36 -2.70 -14.56 0.61
C PHE A 36 -2.59 -13.78 -0.71
N TRP A 37 -3.15 -14.33 -1.80
CA TRP A 37 -3.14 -13.67 -3.10
C TRP A 37 -3.98 -12.38 -3.15
N ILE A 38 -5.05 -12.28 -2.37
CA ILE A 38 -5.77 -11.01 -2.16
C ILE A 38 -4.81 -9.96 -1.55
N GLY A 39 -4.04 -10.34 -0.53
CA GLY A 39 -3.00 -9.47 0.04
C GLY A 39 -1.97 -9.01 -0.99
N VAL A 40 -1.50 -9.92 -1.85
CA VAL A 40 -0.56 -9.57 -2.93
C VAL A 40 -1.19 -8.61 -3.95
N ALA A 41 -2.45 -8.83 -4.34
CA ALA A 41 -3.16 -7.93 -5.25
C ALA A 41 -3.35 -6.53 -4.63
N LEU A 42 -3.65 -6.45 -3.33
CA LEU A 42 -3.75 -5.17 -2.62
C LEU A 42 -2.41 -4.43 -2.56
N LEU A 43 -1.29 -5.15 -2.45
CA LEU A 43 0.03 -4.53 -2.49
C LEU A 43 0.30 -3.88 -3.86
N ALA A 44 -0.10 -4.53 -4.95
CA ALA A 44 -0.02 -3.94 -6.29
C ALA A 44 -0.88 -2.66 -6.40
N VAL A 45 -2.08 -2.66 -5.81
CA VAL A 45 -2.93 -1.47 -5.73
C VAL A 45 -2.25 -0.34 -4.96
N ALA A 46 -1.51 -0.62 -3.88
CA ALA A 46 -0.75 0.39 -3.13
C ALA A 46 0.26 1.11 -4.02
N VAL A 47 0.99 0.36 -4.86
CA VAL A 47 1.96 0.92 -5.81
C VAL A 47 1.26 1.80 -6.84
N VAL A 48 0.18 1.32 -7.45
CA VAL A 48 -0.58 2.08 -8.46
C VAL A 48 -1.14 3.36 -7.86
N ALA A 49 -1.81 3.29 -6.71
CA ALA A 49 -2.35 4.46 -6.02
C ALA A 49 -1.25 5.48 -5.70
N GLY A 50 -0.10 5.02 -5.17
CA GLY A 50 1.07 5.86 -4.90
C GLY A 50 1.53 6.64 -6.13
N ARG A 51 1.67 5.97 -7.27
CA ARG A 51 2.08 6.62 -8.54
C ARG A 51 1.03 7.61 -9.04
N VAL A 52 -0.25 7.29 -8.96
CA VAL A 52 -1.34 8.18 -9.36
C VAL A 52 -1.33 9.46 -8.52
N MET A 53 -1.22 9.35 -7.19
CA MET A 53 -1.19 10.52 -6.32
C MET A 53 0.08 11.36 -6.52
N GLN A 54 1.22 10.74 -6.79
CA GLN A 54 2.44 11.48 -7.18
C GLN A 54 2.21 12.27 -8.47
N ALA A 55 1.60 11.68 -9.49
CA ALA A 55 1.26 12.37 -10.74
C ALA A 55 0.27 13.54 -10.52
N MET A 56 -0.59 13.44 -9.52
CA MET A 56 -1.51 14.50 -9.10
C MET A 56 -0.83 15.62 -8.26
N GLY A 57 0.47 15.53 -8.00
CA GLY A 57 1.21 16.51 -7.19
C GLY A 57 0.99 16.38 -5.69
N LEU A 58 0.43 15.26 -5.22
CA LEU A 58 0.20 14.95 -3.80
C LEU A 58 1.40 14.25 -3.14
N GLY A 59 2.51 14.09 -3.87
CA GLY A 59 3.77 13.55 -3.39
C GLY A 59 4.75 14.63 -2.94
N ALA A 60 5.89 14.20 -2.39
CA ALA A 60 7.00 15.10 -2.16
C ALA A 60 7.55 15.59 -3.52
N ARG A 61 7.99 16.85 -3.56
CA ARG A 61 8.68 17.44 -4.72
C ARG A 61 10.13 17.00 -4.76
#